data_AF-A0A352SZ17-F1
#
_entry.id   AF-A0A352SZ17-F1
#
_cell.length_a   1.000
_cell.length_b   1.000
_cell.length_c   1.000
_cell.angle_alpha   90.00
_cell.angle_beta   90.00
_cell.angle_gamma   90.00
#
_symmetry.space_group_name_H-M   'P 1'
#
loop_
_entity.id
_entity.type
_entity.pdbx_description
1 polymer ?
#
loop_
_entity_poly.entity_id
_entity_poly.type
_entity_poly.pdbx_seq_one_letter_code
_entity_poly.pdbx_strand_id
1 'polypeptide(L)'
;MYIFDNQSEFHRYPQGGIMCGHEIQLKIYVKKSSTLVPSILIEKRNNYDNIFYSEISMKWTGTEKGYDLYTCLFTINKEGHYFYSFVLKDNPADKNTLESIHISSSQKYELIIHSTDYSTPKWISGGIIYHIFVDRFYRTTALKKPHPANSAIEIRNDWGGTPHYLPDENGKIKNNDFFGGNLKGIEEKLPYLSELGVTVLYLSPIFDAYSNHKYDTGDYFTIDPMFGDENSLTDLCSHAEKLGIHIILDGVFSHTGADSIYFNKYGNYSSTGAYQSMHSPYYDWYFFNRWNDDYESWWGISTLPTVNKDCKSYVDFIAGKDGVLKHWQKKGIRGWRLDVADELPDDFLESLRNSVKSRDHEAFIVGEVWEDASNKFSYGILKEYFLGNQLDSVTNYPLKDAIIEYVRTGDCSILNYTINYIIEKYPPQTISCLMNILGTHDTARILTVLGSEKTPESRIERAEYKLDNEEKWKGVQLLKIASLLQFTLPGIPCIYYGDEAGVEGFEDPFNRACFPWGNENAEIINHYKFLSVLRKSKLFANGKYKNVINDKEVFAFERYDECERIIIAANMSEEDVTLNIAESMVHYPSGKAGRTFTLNSRDYLILNKTIQNNNNHQY
;
A
#
# COMPACT_ATOMS: atom_id res chain seq x y z
N MET A 1 20.25 -28.02 -11.89
CA MET A 1 20.71 -28.51 -13.21
C MET A 1 20.99 -27.35 -14.15
N TYR A 2 20.19 -26.28 -14.06
CA TYR A 2 20.52 -24.96 -14.56
C TYR A 2 20.80 -23.98 -13.40
N ILE A 3 21.35 -22.81 -13.71
CA ILE A 3 21.44 -21.63 -12.83
C ILE A 3 20.62 -20.52 -13.49
N PHE A 4 19.70 -19.97 -12.71
CA PHE A 4 18.85 -18.85 -13.07
C PHE A 4 18.57 -18.05 -11.80
N ASP A 5 18.70 -16.74 -11.91
CA ASP A 5 18.34 -15.81 -10.85
C ASP A 5 17.30 -14.86 -11.42
N ASN A 6 16.06 -14.94 -10.93
CA ASN A 6 14.98 -14.15 -11.49
C ASN A 6 15.12 -12.65 -11.23
N GLN A 7 15.92 -12.28 -10.22
CA GLN A 7 16.12 -10.90 -9.77
C GLN A 7 17.26 -10.23 -10.55
N SER A 8 18.00 -10.99 -11.35
CA SER A 8 19.10 -10.48 -12.16
C SER A 8 18.60 -10.01 -13.54
N GLU A 9 18.83 -8.73 -13.86
CA GLU A 9 18.59 -8.17 -15.21
C GLU A 9 19.34 -8.95 -16.31
N PHE A 10 20.42 -9.67 -15.97
CA PHE A 10 21.11 -10.53 -16.93
C PHE A 10 20.28 -11.77 -17.31
N HIS A 11 19.66 -12.39 -16.31
CA HIS A 11 18.90 -13.63 -16.46
C HIS A 11 17.46 -13.37 -16.92
N ARG A 12 16.83 -12.29 -16.47
CA ARG A 12 15.49 -11.88 -16.88
C ARG A 12 15.45 -10.39 -17.18
N TYR A 13 15.01 -10.05 -18.40
CA TYR A 13 14.79 -8.67 -18.81
C TYR A 13 13.53 -8.55 -19.68
N PRO A 14 12.67 -7.53 -19.47
CA PRO A 14 12.70 -6.57 -18.35
C PRO A 14 12.33 -7.21 -17.00
N GLN A 15 12.62 -6.50 -15.91
CA GLN A 15 12.17 -6.83 -14.55
C GLN A 15 10.77 -6.27 -14.28
N GLY A 16 10.08 -6.81 -13.27
CA GLY A 16 8.71 -6.40 -12.91
C GLY A 16 7.61 -7.01 -13.80
N GLY A 17 6.39 -6.49 -13.66
CA GLY A 17 5.30 -6.74 -14.60
C GLY A 17 5.62 -6.16 -15.98
N ILE A 18 5.24 -6.88 -17.04
CA ILE A 18 5.68 -6.58 -18.41
C ILE A 18 4.50 -6.10 -19.23
N MET A 19 4.73 -5.09 -20.07
CA MET A 19 3.74 -4.58 -21.00
C MET A 19 3.41 -5.63 -22.08
N CYS A 20 2.13 -5.78 -22.39
CA CYS A 20 1.66 -6.65 -23.47
C CYS A 20 2.40 -6.37 -24.79
N GLY A 21 2.88 -7.44 -25.44
CA GLY A 21 3.64 -7.37 -26.69
C GLY A 21 5.09 -6.92 -26.55
N HIS A 22 5.56 -6.57 -25.34
CA HIS A 22 6.97 -6.25 -25.11
C HIS A 22 7.84 -7.51 -25.15
N GLU A 23 9.07 -7.38 -25.65
CA GLU A 23 10.02 -8.49 -25.76
C GLU A 23 10.58 -8.88 -24.38
N ILE A 24 10.55 -10.17 -24.09
CA ILE A 24 11.06 -10.77 -22.86
C ILE A 24 12.28 -11.60 -23.22
N GLN A 25 13.40 -11.30 -22.59
CA GLN A 25 14.64 -12.05 -22.69
C GLN A 25 14.86 -12.86 -21.41
N LEU A 26 15.00 -14.18 -21.58
CA LEU A 26 15.42 -15.07 -20.50
C LEU A 26 16.74 -15.75 -20.86
N LYS A 27 17.67 -15.80 -19.90
CA LYS A 27 18.95 -16.50 -20.01
C LYS A 27 19.12 -17.48 -18.87
N ILE A 28 19.63 -18.67 -19.14
CA ILE A 28 20.02 -19.64 -18.11
C ILE A 28 21.37 -20.26 -18.41
N TYR A 29 22.11 -20.60 -17.36
CA TYR A 29 23.30 -21.45 -17.49
C TYR A 29 22.90 -22.91 -17.29
N VAL A 30 23.24 -23.80 -18.21
CA VAL A 30 23.04 -25.25 -18.08
C VAL A 30 24.41 -25.92 -17.98
N LYS A 31 24.57 -26.89 -17.09
CA LYS A 31 25.87 -27.57 -16.91
C LYS A 31 26.28 -28.26 -18.23
N LYS A 32 27.48 -27.99 -18.73
CA LYS A 32 27.99 -28.48 -20.03
C LYS A 32 28.03 -30.00 -20.18
N SER A 33 28.08 -30.74 -19.07
CA SER A 33 28.00 -32.20 -19.07
C SER A 33 26.61 -32.75 -19.41
N SER A 34 25.61 -31.88 -19.58
CA SER A 34 24.24 -32.27 -19.93
C SER A 34 24.07 -32.33 -21.45
N THR A 35 23.50 -33.41 -21.97
CA THR A 35 23.02 -33.53 -23.35
C THR A 35 21.63 -32.89 -23.54
N LEU A 36 21.05 -32.35 -22.47
CA LEU A 36 19.71 -31.79 -22.47
C LEU A 36 19.72 -30.35 -22.97
N VAL A 37 18.71 -30.03 -23.79
CA VAL A 37 18.45 -28.70 -24.31
C VAL A 37 17.28 -28.09 -23.54
N PRO A 38 17.40 -26.84 -23.05
CA PRO A 38 16.31 -26.18 -22.34
C PRO A 38 15.23 -25.62 -23.25
N SER A 39 14.00 -25.71 -22.79
CA SER A 39 12.84 -24.95 -23.25
C SER A 39 12.17 -24.23 -22.08
N ILE A 40 11.39 -23.20 -22.41
CA ILE A 40 10.54 -22.49 -21.47
C ILE A 40 9.11 -22.95 -21.70
N LEU A 41 8.48 -23.46 -20.66
CA LEU A 41 7.05 -23.74 -20.62
C LEU A 41 6.34 -22.51 -20.05
N ILE A 42 5.35 -21.99 -20.77
CA ILE A 42 4.52 -20.87 -20.34
C ILE A 42 3.10 -21.36 -20.15
N GLU A 43 2.51 -21.03 -19.02
CA GLU A 43 1.13 -21.35 -18.66
C GLU A 43 0.40 -20.04 -18.33
N LYS A 44 -0.82 -19.89 -18.83
CA LYS A 44 -1.71 -18.81 -18.41
C LYS A 44 -2.50 -19.26 -17.19
N ARG A 45 -2.48 -18.47 -16.12
CA ARG A 45 -3.31 -18.69 -14.95
C ARG A 45 -4.75 -18.25 -15.26
N ASN A 46 -5.72 -19.10 -14.89
CA ASN A 46 -7.14 -18.81 -14.92
C ASN A 46 -7.76 -19.29 -13.60
N ASN A 47 -7.98 -18.37 -12.67
CA ASN A 47 -8.36 -18.70 -11.29
C ASN A 47 -7.39 -19.71 -10.63
N TYR A 48 -7.87 -20.92 -10.34
CA TYR A 48 -7.09 -22.01 -9.75
C TYR A 48 -6.36 -22.85 -10.80
N ASP A 49 -6.73 -22.74 -12.07
CA ASP A 49 -6.18 -23.56 -13.14
C ASP A 49 -5.00 -22.87 -13.83
N ASN A 50 -4.06 -23.68 -14.29
CA ASN A 50 -3.01 -23.25 -15.20
C ASN A 50 -3.23 -23.93 -16.55
N ILE A 51 -3.40 -23.12 -17.59
CA ILE A 51 -3.66 -23.59 -18.94
C ILE A 51 -2.37 -23.43 -19.74
N PHE A 52 -1.95 -24.48 -20.42
CA PHE A 52 -0.81 -24.42 -21.35
C PHE A 52 -0.99 -23.26 -22.33
N TYR A 53 0.01 -22.37 -22.41
CA TYR A 53 0.02 -21.25 -23.34
C TYR A 53 0.97 -21.51 -24.50
N SER A 54 2.24 -21.80 -24.20
CA SER A 54 3.26 -22.09 -25.22
C SER A 54 4.46 -22.80 -24.63
N GLU A 55 5.22 -23.50 -25.47
CA GLU A 55 6.57 -23.96 -25.12
C GLU A 55 7.57 -23.40 -26.13
N ILE A 56 8.69 -22.86 -25.65
CA ILE A 56 9.66 -22.15 -26.50
C ILE A 56 11.06 -22.72 -26.25
N SER A 57 11.67 -23.29 -27.28
CA SER A 57 13.05 -23.78 -27.20
C SER A 57 14.04 -22.62 -27.02
N MET A 58 14.97 -22.76 -26.08
CA MET A 58 16.03 -21.77 -25.88
C MET A 58 17.22 -22.08 -26.82
N LYS A 59 17.90 -21.03 -27.29
CA LYS A 59 19.05 -21.15 -28.19
C LYS A 59 20.36 -21.08 -27.42
N TRP A 60 21.30 -21.97 -27.74
CA TRP A 60 22.66 -21.88 -27.24
C TRP A 60 23.32 -20.59 -27.76
N THR A 61 23.97 -19.83 -26.87
CA THR A 61 24.56 -18.52 -27.19
C THR A 61 25.99 -18.35 -26.71
N GLY A 62 26.53 -19.29 -25.94
CA GLY A 62 27.93 -19.28 -25.52
C GLY A 62 28.22 -20.28 -24.41
N THR A 63 29.46 -20.26 -23.93
CA THR A 63 29.92 -21.10 -22.81
C THR A 63 30.70 -20.22 -21.84
N GLU A 64 30.40 -20.32 -20.54
CA GLU A 64 31.15 -19.65 -19.46
C GLU A 64 31.40 -20.62 -18.31
N LYS A 65 32.67 -20.72 -17.85
CA LYS A 65 33.08 -21.42 -16.61
C LYS A 65 32.48 -22.83 -16.43
N GLY A 66 32.39 -23.61 -17.51
CA GLY A 66 31.87 -24.99 -17.48
C GLY A 66 30.34 -25.12 -17.63
N TYR A 67 29.66 -24.03 -17.96
CA TYR A 67 28.24 -23.98 -18.27
C TYR A 67 28.01 -23.48 -19.69
N ASP A 68 26.98 -24.00 -20.34
CA ASP A 68 26.46 -23.47 -21.60
C ASP A 68 25.35 -22.45 -21.31
N LEU A 69 25.44 -21.29 -21.95
CA LEU A 69 24.48 -20.20 -21.82
C LEU A 69 23.40 -20.34 -22.91
N TYR A 70 22.17 -20.51 -22.47
CA TYR A 70 21.00 -20.55 -23.34
C TYR A 70 20.19 -19.27 -23.19
N THR A 71 19.74 -18.71 -24.31
CA THR A 71 18.94 -17.49 -24.38
C THR A 71 17.63 -17.75 -25.12
N CYS A 72 16.54 -17.17 -24.64
CA CYS A 72 15.25 -17.13 -25.31
C CYS A 72 14.74 -15.70 -25.37
N LEU A 73 14.12 -15.35 -26.49
CA LEU A 73 13.43 -14.09 -26.74
C LEU A 73 12.01 -14.43 -27.18
N PHE A 74 11.01 -13.85 -26.50
CA PHE A 74 9.60 -14.08 -26.81
C PHE A 74 8.74 -12.91 -26.37
N THR A 75 7.49 -12.89 -26.83
CA THR A 75 6.48 -11.87 -26.49
C THR A 75 5.19 -12.57 -26.04
N ILE A 76 4.47 -11.98 -25.09
CA ILE A 76 3.09 -12.40 -24.75
C ILE A 76 2.15 -11.26 -25.16
N ASN A 77 1.21 -11.56 -26.05
CA ASN A 77 0.35 -10.56 -26.72
C ASN A 77 -1.05 -10.45 -26.12
N LYS A 78 -1.26 -10.96 -24.89
CA LYS A 78 -2.54 -10.86 -24.18
C LYS A 78 -2.29 -10.54 -22.72
N GLU A 79 -3.07 -9.64 -22.14
CA GLU A 79 -2.98 -9.38 -20.70
C GLU A 79 -3.36 -10.62 -19.88
N GLY A 80 -2.81 -10.69 -18.68
CA GLY A 80 -3.15 -11.70 -17.69
C GLY A 80 -2.00 -12.09 -16.79
N HIS A 81 -2.30 -13.07 -15.95
CA HIS A 81 -1.34 -13.70 -15.06
C HIS A 81 -0.78 -14.95 -15.75
N TYR A 82 0.54 -15.04 -15.82
CA TYR A 82 1.25 -16.14 -16.44
C TYR A 82 2.26 -16.72 -15.45
N PHE A 83 2.61 -17.97 -15.69
CA PHE A 83 3.78 -18.60 -15.11
C PHE A 83 4.69 -19.07 -16.23
N TYR A 84 5.99 -19.07 -15.96
CA TYR A 84 6.93 -19.82 -16.77
C TYR A 84 7.78 -20.75 -15.91
N SER A 85 8.24 -21.84 -16.51
CA SER A 85 9.19 -22.78 -15.90
C SER A 85 10.17 -23.28 -16.96
N PHE A 86 11.33 -23.76 -16.51
CA PHE A 86 12.33 -24.34 -17.40
C PHE A 86 12.16 -25.86 -17.47
N VAL A 87 12.14 -26.39 -18.68
CA VAL A 87 12.10 -27.83 -18.96
C VAL A 87 13.36 -28.21 -19.71
N LEU A 88 14.08 -29.23 -19.24
CA LEU A 88 15.25 -29.78 -19.91
C LEU A 88 14.85 -31.08 -20.60
N LYS A 89 15.08 -31.14 -21.92
CA LYS A 89 14.70 -32.27 -22.77
C LYS A 89 15.91 -32.80 -23.52
N ASP A 90 15.89 -34.08 -23.90
CA ASP A 90 16.91 -34.62 -24.81
C ASP A 90 16.98 -33.81 -26.11
N ASN A 91 18.18 -33.68 -26.66
CA ASN A 91 18.36 -33.03 -27.94
C ASN A 91 17.60 -33.82 -29.02
N PRO A 92 16.59 -33.24 -29.70
CA PRO A 92 15.81 -33.96 -30.71
C PRO A 92 16.65 -34.42 -31.93
N ALA A 93 17.89 -33.95 -32.05
CA ALA A 93 18.85 -34.43 -33.05
C ALA A 93 19.48 -35.80 -32.69
N ASP A 94 19.47 -36.21 -31.41
CA ASP A 94 20.00 -37.49 -30.96
C ASP A 94 18.92 -38.59 -31.06
N LYS A 95 18.89 -39.30 -32.19
CA LYS A 95 17.89 -40.35 -32.51
C LYS A 95 18.01 -41.67 -31.72
N ASN A 96 18.83 -41.73 -30.65
CA ASN A 96 19.23 -42.99 -30.01
C ASN A 96 18.63 -43.24 -28.61
N THR A 97 17.73 -42.41 -28.10
CA THR A 97 17.09 -42.62 -26.80
C THR A 97 15.66 -43.16 -26.95
N LEU A 98 15.44 -44.38 -26.47
CA LEU A 98 14.15 -45.10 -26.45
C LEU A 98 13.17 -44.58 -25.37
N GLU A 99 13.63 -43.71 -24.48
CA GLU A 99 12.82 -43.01 -23.48
C GLU A 99 13.27 -41.55 -23.42
N SER A 100 12.39 -40.61 -23.75
CA SER A 100 12.69 -39.17 -23.70
C SER A 100 12.76 -38.71 -22.24
N ILE A 101 13.95 -38.34 -21.76
CA ILE A 101 14.12 -37.83 -20.40
C ILE A 101 13.56 -36.40 -20.35
N HIS A 102 12.49 -36.22 -19.58
CA HIS A 102 11.88 -34.92 -19.32
C HIS A 102 12.17 -34.53 -17.88
N ILE A 103 13.06 -33.56 -17.69
CA ILE A 103 13.31 -32.97 -16.37
C ILE A 103 12.65 -31.60 -16.35
N SER A 104 11.44 -31.55 -15.80
CA SER A 104 10.76 -30.30 -15.49
C SER A 104 11.23 -29.79 -14.14
N SER A 105 11.53 -28.49 -14.07
CA SER A 105 11.64 -27.83 -12.77
C SER A 105 10.26 -27.77 -12.11
N SER A 106 10.17 -28.08 -10.82
CA SER A 106 8.96 -27.81 -10.04
C SER A 106 8.76 -26.32 -9.77
N GLN A 107 9.81 -25.51 -9.93
CA GLN A 107 9.76 -24.08 -9.68
C GLN A 107 9.10 -23.36 -10.87
N LYS A 108 7.99 -22.68 -10.59
CA LYS A 108 7.32 -21.76 -11.50
C LYS A 108 7.63 -20.32 -11.10
N TYR A 109 7.84 -19.47 -12.09
CA TYR A 109 8.08 -18.04 -11.91
C TYR A 109 6.87 -17.27 -12.43
N GLU A 110 6.37 -16.33 -11.63
CA GLU A 110 5.20 -15.53 -11.99
C GLU A 110 5.56 -14.42 -12.98
N LEU A 111 4.58 -14.09 -13.82
CA LEU A 111 4.71 -13.07 -14.84
C LEU A 111 3.36 -12.37 -15.05
N ILE A 112 3.26 -11.12 -14.62
CA ILE A 112 2.14 -10.25 -14.98
C ILE A 112 2.39 -9.67 -16.36
N ILE A 113 1.40 -9.81 -17.26
CA ILE A 113 1.35 -9.10 -18.52
C ILE A 113 0.23 -8.07 -18.44
N HIS A 114 0.59 -6.78 -18.38
CA HIS A 114 -0.35 -5.68 -18.24
C HIS A 114 -0.63 -4.98 -19.58
N SER A 115 -1.72 -4.22 -19.64
CA SER A 115 -2.13 -3.51 -20.85
C SER A 115 -1.11 -2.48 -21.32
N THR A 116 -1.09 -2.19 -22.62
CA THR A 116 -0.23 -1.15 -23.22
C THR A 116 -0.56 0.25 -22.72
N ASP A 117 -1.82 0.46 -22.30
CA ASP A 117 -2.31 1.75 -21.84
C ASP A 117 -2.21 1.87 -20.31
N TYR A 118 -1.65 0.87 -19.61
CA TYR A 118 -1.52 0.92 -18.17
C TYR A 118 -0.53 2.01 -17.75
N SER A 119 -1.06 3.02 -17.07
CA SER A 119 -0.31 4.11 -16.50
C SER A 119 -0.83 4.43 -15.10
N THR A 120 0.07 4.96 -14.28
CA THR A 120 -0.21 5.45 -12.93
C THR A 120 0.11 6.95 -12.86
N PRO A 121 -0.47 7.69 -11.90
CA PRO A 121 -0.24 9.12 -11.79
C PRO A 121 1.24 9.45 -11.56
N LYS A 122 1.79 10.37 -12.34
CA LYS A 122 3.22 10.73 -12.24
C LYS A 122 3.48 11.69 -11.10
N TRP A 123 2.53 12.57 -10.79
CA TRP A 123 2.68 13.62 -9.78
C TRP A 123 2.87 13.08 -8.36
N ILE A 124 2.41 11.85 -8.09
CA ILE A 124 2.48 11.25 -6.75
C ILE A 124 3.86 10.64 -6.47
N SER A 125 4.59 10.23 -7.52
CA SER A 125 5.86 9.53 -7.40
C SER A 125 6.92 10.40 -6.71
N GLY A 126 7.66 9.82 -5.76
CA GLY A 126 8.62 10.53 -4.91
C GLY A 126 7.99 11.37 -3.79
N GLY A 127 6.66 11.47 -3.74
CA GLY A 127 5.93 12.17 -2.70
C GLY A 127 5.90 11.47 -1.34
N ILE A 128 5.09 12.00 -0.44
CA ILE A 128 4.79 11.46 0.90
C ILE A 128 3.27 11.52 1.11
N ILE A 129 2.67 10.37 1.41
CA ILE A 129 1.26 10.26 1.80
C ILE A 129 1.15 10.44 3.32
N TYR A 130 0.10 11.12 3.76
CA TYR A 130 -0.22 11.31 5.17
C TYR A 130 -1.68 10.94 5.42
N HIS A 131 -1.90 9.86 6.17
CA HIS A 131 -3.22 9.29 6.48
C HIS A 131 -3.81 9.92 7.75
N ILE A 132 -4.94 10.60 7.61
CA ILE A 132 -5.63 11.31 8.68
C ILE A 132 -6.95 10.62 9.03
N PHE A 133 -7.10 10.27 10.31
CA PHE A 133 -8.40 9.99 10.92
C PHE A 133 -9.00 11.31 11.44
N VAL A 134 -9.99 11.85 10.73
CA VAL A 134 -10.39 13.26 10.83
C VAL A 134 -10.80 13.68 12.25
N ASP A 135 -11.67 12.90 12.92
CA ASP A 135 -12.18 13.20 14.27
C ASP A 135 -11.09 13.38 15.33
N ARG A 136 -9.91 12.81 15.09
CA ARG A 136 -8.83 12.67 16.07
C ARG A 136 -7.63 13.54 15.75
N PHE A 137 -7.65 14.25 14.62
CA PHE A 137 -6.49 15.02 14.16
C PHE A 137 -6.42 16.41 14.77
N TYR A 138 -7.39 17.29 14.51
CA TYR A 138 -7.40 18.63 15.10
C TYR A 138 -8.81 19.20 15.18
N ARG A 139 -9.24 19.59 16.39
CA ARG A 139 -10.55 20.18 16.68
C ARG A 139 -10.49 21.70 16.64
N THR A 140 -11.36 22.30 15.83
CA THR A 140 -11.67 23.74 15.88
C THR A 140 -12.86 24.01 16.82
N THR A 141 -13.08 25.28 17.18
CA THR A 141 -14.09 25.66 18.19
C THR A 141 -15.56 25.44 17.76
N ALA A 142 -15.82 25.26 16.47
CA ALA A 142 -17.17 25.10 15.94
C ALA A 142 -17.47 23.62 15.66
N LEU A 143 -18.32 23.01 16.49
CA LEU A 143 -18.94 21.71 16.19
C LEU A 143 -20.43 21.90 15.94
N LYS A 144 -20.90 21.43 14.79
CA LYS A 144 -22.33 21.21 14.57
C LYS A 144 -22.62 19.79 15.01
N LYS A 145 -23.66 19.61 15.82
CA LYS A 145 -24.14 18.25 16.14
C LYS A 145 -24.63 17.62 14.83
N PRO A 146 -24.20 16.41 14.48
CA PRO A 146 -24.70 15.74 13.30
C PRO A 146 -26.08 15.14 13.60
N HIS A 147 -26.81 14.90 12.51
CA HIS A 147 -27.96 14.01 12.40
C HIS A 147 -29.24 14.38 13.22
N PRO A 148 -30.44 14.44 12.60
CA PRO A 148 -31.70 14.69 13.33
C PRO A 148 -32.02 13.62 14.38
N ALA A 149 -31.49 12.40 14.18
CA ALA A 149 -31.57 11.32 15.14
C ALA A 149 -30.23 11.14 15.85
N ASN A 150 -30.06 11.71 17.05
CA ASN A 150 -29.61 10.97 18.23
C ASN A 150 -29.29 11.88 19.42
N SER A 151 -30.04 11.69 20.50
CA SER A 151 -29.64 12.03 21.87
C SER A 151 -28.45 11.20 22.38
N ALA A 152 -27.94 10.26 21.59
CA ALA A 152 -26.96 9.25 22.00
C ALA A 152 -25.50 9.55 21.59
N ILE A 153 -25.24 10.49 20.68
CA ILE A 153 -23.86 10.85 20.28
C ILE A 153 -23.17 11.60 21.42
N GLU A 154 -21.94 11.20 21.74
CA GLU A 154 -21.15 11.81 22.79
C GLU A 154 -20.02 12.67 22.22
N ILE A 155 -20.08 13.98 22.48
CA ILE A 155 -18.97 14.89 22.20
C ILE A 155 -18.06 14.91 23.42
N ARG A 156 -16.86 14.37 23.24
CA ARG A 156 -15.80 14.33 24.26
C ARG A 156 -15.28 15.75 24.51
N ASN A 157 -15.12 16.11 25.78
CA ASN A 157 -14.53 17.39 26.19
C ASN A 157 -13.06 17.23 26.62
N ASP A 158 -12.58 16.00 26.71
CA ASP A 158 -11.26 15.56 27.13
C ASP A 158 -10.41 15.17 25.90
N TRP A 159 -9.88 16.14 25.16
CA TRP A 159 -9.00 15.85 24.01
C TRP A 159 -7.84 14.93 24.40
N GLY A 160 -7.71 13.78 23.74
CA GLY A 160 -6.70 12.76 24.06
C GLY A 160 -7.12 11.73 25.11
N GLY A 161 -8.35 11.78 25.62
CA GLY A 161 -8.92 10.73 26.45
C GLY A 161 -9.04 9.39 25.72
N THR A 162 -9.16 8.30 26.47
CA THR A 162 -9.32 6.96 25.89
C THR A 162 -10.68 6.84 25.19
N PRO A 163 -10.74 6.37 23.93
CA PRO A 163 -12.00 6.15 23.23
C PRO A 163 -12.90 5.14 23.95
N HIS A 164 -14.21 5.22 23.76
CA HIS A 164 -15.13 4.25 24.31
C HIS A 164 -14.99 2.90 23.60
N TYR A 165 -14.60 1.86 24.35
CA TYR A 165 -14.32 0.52 23.82
C TYR A 165 -15.11 -0.60 24.51
N LEU A 166 -15.81 -0.28 25.60
CA LEU A 166 -16.60 -1.26 26.35
C LEU A 166 -17.98 -1.41 25.72
N PRO A 167 -18.54 -2.63 25.69
CA PRO A 167 -19.90 -2.85 25.25
C PRO A 167 -20.90 -2.21 26.23
N ASP A 168 -22.06 -1.81 25.71
CA ASP A 168 -23.20 -1.39 26.52
C ASP A 168 -23.91 -2.58 27.21
N GLU A 169 -25.02 -2.30 27.91
CA GLU A 169 -25.84 -3.30 28.60
C GLU A 169 -26.36 -4.42 27.68
N ASN A 170 -26.38 -4.21 26.36
CA ASN A 170 -26.81 -5.19 25.36
C ASN A 170 -25.63 -5.86 24.65
N GLY A 171 -24.41 -5.67 25.14
CA GLY A 171 -23.21 -6.25 24.55
C GLY A 171 -22.70 -5.51 23.29
N LYS A 172 -23.21 -4.32 22.98
CA LYS A 172 -22.87 -3.59 21.75
C LYS A 172 -21.85 -2.48 22.00
N ILE A 173 -20.79 -2.43 21.20
CA ILE A 173 -19.88 -1.30 21.15
C ILE A 173 -20.50 -0.26 20.19
N LYS A 174 -20.73 0.96 20.67
CA LYS A 174 -21.50 1.97 19.93
C LYS A 174 -20.68 2.81 18.95
N ASN A 175 -19.36 2.92 19.15
CA ASN A 175 -18.46 3.76 18.33
C ASN A 175 -18.97 5.19 18.10
N ASN A 176 -19.66 5.78 19.07
CA ASN A 176 -20.40 7.04 18.92
C ASN A 176 -19.81 8.18 19.78
N ASP A 177 -18.56 8.02 20.21
CA ASP A 177 -17.78 9.04 20.90
C ASP A 177 -16.87 9.81 19.93
N PHE A 178 -16.92 11.13 20.01
CA PHE A 178 -16.26 12.02 19.07
C PHE A 178 -15.43 13.07 19.77
N PHE A 179 -14.21 13.26 19.32
CA PHE A 179 -13.31 14.28 19.86
C PHE A 179 -13.42 15.61 19.13
N GLY A 180 -14.03 15.64 17.94
CA GLY A 180 -14.43 16.85 17.24
C GLY A 180 -13.40 17.37 16.23
N GLY A 181 -12.46 16.54 15.80
CA GLY A 181 -11.61 16.88 14.67
C GLY A 181 -12.42 17.03 13.39
N ASN A 182 -12.04 18.00 12.53
CA ASN A 182 -12.83 18.36 11.35
C ASN A 182 -11.97 18.89 10.19
N LEU A 183 -12.59 19.10 9.02
CA LEU A 183 -11.89 19.52 7.80
C LEU A 183 -11.23 20.89 7.93
N LYS A 184 -11.88 21.82 8.64
CA LYS A 184 -11.29 23.14 8.95
C LYS A 184 -10.05 22.99 9.82
N GLY A 185 -10.07 22.04 10.76
CA GLY A 185 -8.92 21.74 11.59
C GLY A 185 -7.74 21.19 10.79
N ILE A 186 -7.98 20.33 9.80
CA ILE A 186 -6.94 19.89 8.87
C ILE A 186 -6.37 21.08 8.10
N GLU A 187 -7.24 21.98 7.61
CA GLU A 187 -6.84 23.18 6.89
C GLU A 187 -5.88 24.08 7.71
N GLU A 188 -6.18 24.30 9.00
CA GLU A 188 -5.32 25.07 9.91
C GLU A 188 -3.94 24.43 10.12
N LYS A 189 -3.82 23.12 9.88
CA LYS A 189 -2.59 22.34 10.06
C LYS A 189 -1.87 22.02 8.75
N LEU A 190 -2.35 22.53 7.61
CA LEU A 190 -1.63 22.43 6.35
C LEU A 190 -0.17 22.96 6.41
N PRO A 191 0.16 24.05 7.13
CA PRO A 191 1.55 24.48 7.27
C PRO A 191 2.46 23.43 7.94
N TYR A 192 1.95 22.73 8.96
CA TYR A 192 2.67 21.64 9.61
C TYR A 192 2.93 20.47 8.65
N LEU A 193 1.89 20.07 7.90
CA LEU A 193 1.97 18.99 6.92
C LEU A 193 2.94 19.33 5.78
N SER A 194 2.94 20.58 5.32
CA SER A 194 3.88 21.08 4.31
C SER A 194 5.33 21.10 4.82
N GLU A 195 5.55 21.46 6.08
CA GLU A 195 6.90 21.40 6.70
C GLU A 195 7.42 19.96 6.81
N LEU A 196 6.54 19.00 7.05
CA LEU A 196 6.83 17.57 6.97
C LEU A 196 7.01 17.05 5.54
N GLY A 197 6.93 17.90 4.52
CA GLY A 197 7.11 17.49 3.12
C GLY A 197 5.98 16.62 2.56
N VAL A 198 4.83 16.57 3.22
CA VAL A 198 3.65 15.85 2.73
C VAL A 198 3.23 16.39 1.37
N THR A 199 2.86 15.49 0.46
CA THR A 199 2.35 15.85 -0.87
C THR A 199 0.96 15.26 -1.15
N VAL A 200 0.52 14.30 -0.32
CA VAL A 200 -0.82 13.70 -0.40
C VAL A 200 -1.44 13.57 0.98
N LEU A 201 -2.67 14.04 1.15
CA LEU A 201 -3.51 13.67 2.28
C LEU A 201 -4.43 12.54 1.88
N TYR A 202 -4.40 11.46 2.65
CA TYR A 202 -5.40 10.41 2.60
C TYR A 202 -6.33 10.60 3.80
N LEU A 203 -7.60 10.88 3.56
CA LEU A 203 -8.59 11.00 4.62
C LEU A 203 -9.37 9.69 4.77
N SER A 204 -9.44 9.16 5.99
CA SER A 204 -10.45 8.15 6.37
C SER A 204 -11.86 8.66 6.04
N PRO A 205 -12.90 7.80 6.02
CA PRO A 205 -14.22 8.17 5.52
C PRO A 205 -14.76 9.45 6.16
N ILE A 206 -15.25 10.37 5.31
CA ILE A 206 -15.72 11.71 5.73
C ILE A 206 -17.22 11.95 5.46
N PHE A 207 -17.89 10.98 4.85
CA PHE A 207 -19.30 11.09 4.52
C PHE A 207 -20.17 10.89 5.76
N ASP A 208 -21.39 11.40 5.71
CA ASP A 208 -22.37 11.31 6.79
C ASP A 208 -22.52 9.86 7.26
N ALA A 209 -22.38 9.65 8.57
CA ALA A 209 -22.43 8.34 9.19
C ALA A 209 -22.66 8.45 10.71
N TYR A 210 -23.21 7.39 11.30
CA TYR A 210 -23.49 7.37 12.75
C TYR A 210 -22.22 7.27 13.60
N SER A 211 -21.26 6.45 13.19
CA SER A 211 -20.05 6.19 13.98
C SER A 211 -18.96 7.25 13.86
N ASN A 212 -17.96 7.15 14.74
CA ASN A 212 -16.73 7.94 14.71
C ASN A 212 -15.79 7.58 13.54
N HIS A 213 -15.89 6.35 13.00
CA HIS A 213 -15.03 5.84 11.92
C HIS A 213 -15.66 6.00 10.53
N LYS A 214 -16.98 6.14 10.45
CA LYS A 214 -17.76 6.48 9.25
C LYS A 214 -17.78 5.46 8.10
N TYR A 215 -17.20 4.28 8.31
CA TYR A 215 -17.39 3.11 7.42
C TYR A 215 -18.85 2.64 7.34
N ASP A 216 -19.69 2.96 8.32
CA ASP A 216 -21.14 2.80 8.28
C ASP A 216 -21.82 3.94 7.52
N THR A 217 -21.44 4.15 6.25
CA THR A 217 -21.88 5.31 5.45
C THR A 217 -23.40 5.46 5.41
N GLY A 218 -23.87 6.61 5.85
CA GLY A 218 -25.27 7.04 5.88
C GLY A 218 -25.74 7.67 4.57
N ASP A 219 -24.94 8.59 4.01
CA ASP A 219 -25.16 9.20 2.69
C ASP A 219 -23.84 9.58 2.00
N TYR A 220 -23.53 8.95 0.87
CA TYR A 220 -22.32 9.18 0.09
C TYR A 220 -22.21 10.59 -0.52
N PHE A 221 -23.32 11.33 -0.64
CA PHE A 221 -23.33 12.68 -1.23
C PHE A 221 -23.23 13.80 -0.19
N THR A 222 -23.21 13.46 1.10
CA THR A 222 -23.19 14.43 2.19
C THR A 222 -21.92 14.26 3.02
N ILE A 223 -21.14 15.33 3.20
CA ILE A 223 -20.07 15.37 4.21
C ILE A 223 -20.72 15.35 5.59
N ASP A 224 -20.16 14.56 6.50
CA ASP A 224 -20.67 14.52 7.87
C ASP A 224 -20.66 15.93 8.50
N PRO A 225 -21.79 16.39 9.07
CA PRO A 225 -21.89 17.74 9.62
C PRO A 225 -20.88 18.07 10.73
N MET A 226 -20.31 17.06 11.42
CA MET A 226 -19.22 17.27 12.38
C MET A 226 -17.92 17.65 11.71
N PHE A 227 -17.68 17.14 10.50
CA PHE A 227 -16.47 17.37 9.73
C PHE A 227 -16.57 18.63 8.88
N GLY A 228 -17.77 19.03 8.48
CA GLY A 228 -18.03 20.28 7.77
C GLY A 228 -19.15 20.14 6.75
N ASP A 229 -18.87 20.60 5.54
CA ASP A 229 -19.76 20.54 4.39
C ASP A 229 -18.93 20.44 3.09
N GLU A 230 -19.60 20.41 1.93
CA GLU A 230 -18.90 20.34 0.64
C GLU A 230 -17.97 21.55 0.38
N ASN A 231 -18.31 22.73 0.91
CA ASN A 231 -17.48 23.92 0.74
C ASN A 231 -16.21 23.79 1.57
N SER A 232 -16.30 23.27 2.78
CA SER A 232 -15.17 22.96 3.65
C SER A 232 -14.16 22.02 2.96
N LEU A 233 -14.65 20.99 2.26
CA LEU A 233 -13.78 20.10 1.47
C LEU A 233 -13.17 20.84 0.27
N THR A 234 -13.96 21.63 -0.44
CA THR A 234 -13.49 22.38 -1.63
C THR A 234 -12.40 23.39 -1.26
N ASP A 235 -12.59 24.12 -0.15
CA ASP A 235 -11.62 25.06 0.40
C ASP A 235 -10.35 24.34 0.85
N LEU A 236 -10.48 23.22 1.56
CA LEU A 236 -9.34 22.40 1.98
C LEU A 236 -8.53 21.92 0.77
N CYS A 237 -9.17 21.40 -0.28
CA CYS A 237 -8.49 21.01 -1.52
C CYS A 237 -7.74 22.20 -2.15
N SER A 238 -8.39 23.36 -2.26
CA SER A 238 -7.78 24.56 -2.86
C SER A 238 -6.59 25.10 -2.05
N HIS A 239 -6.69 25.10 -0.72
CA HIS A 239 -5.61 25.54 0.15
C HIS A 239 -4.45 24.54 0.21
N ALA A 240 -4.75 23.24 0.22
CA ALA A 240 -3.73 22.19 0.13
C ALA A 240 -2.96 22.27 -1.20
N GLU A 241 -3.65 22.49 -2.32
CA GLU A 241 -3.02 22.58 -3.64
C GLU A 241 -1.99 23.72 -3.73
N LYS A 242 -2.25 24.87 -3.08
CA LYS A 242 -1.29 25.99 -3.00
C LYS A 242 0.03 25.63 -2.32
N LEU A 243 0.05 24.54 -1.55
CA LEU A 243 1.23 23.99 -0.87
C LEU A 243 1.79 22.75 -1.57
N GLY A 244 1.26 22.38 -2.73
CA GLY A 244 1.65 21.15 -3.46
C GLY A 244 1.08 19.88 -2.83
N ILE A 245 0.01 19.99 -2.05
CA ILE A 245 -0.64 18.87 -1.37
C ILE A 245 -1.95 18.53 -2.09
N HIS A 246 -2.12 17.27 -2.48
CA HIS A 246 -3.35 16.75 -3.08
C HIS A 246 -4.11 15.87 -2.08
N ILE A 247 -5.42 15.71 -2.27
CA ILE A 247 -6.27 14.97 -1.32
C ILE A 247 -6.92 13.78 -2.02
N ILE A 248 -6.86 12.61 -1.37
CA ILE A 248 -7.60 11.40 -1.75
C ILE A 248 -8.55 11.02 -0.62
N LEU A 249 -9.71 10.45 -0.98
CA LEU A 249 -10.73 10.04 -0.01
C LEU A 249 -10.84 8.51 0.07
N ASP A 250 -11.33 8.04 1.21
CA ASP A 250 -11.75 6.64 1.36
C ASP A 250 -13.10 6.38 0.68
N GLY A 251 -13.15 5.33 -0.13
CA GLY A 251 -14.31 4.86 -0.89
C GLY A 251 -14.83 3.55 -0.32
N VAL A 252 -15.82 3.64 0.57
CA VAL A 252 -16.44 2.49 1.23
C VAL A 252 -17.59 1.96 0.38
N PHE A 253 -17.27 1.13 -0.62
CA PHE A 253 -18.25 0.68 -1.62
C PHE A 253 -18.65 -0.81 -1.50
N SER A 254 -18.16 -1.53 -0.48
CA SER A 254 -18.59 -2.92 -0.26
C SER A 254 -19.87 -3.05 0.58
N HIS A 255 -20.14 -2.06 1.42
CA HIS A 255 -21.28 -2.02 2.33
C HIS A 255 -21.70 -0.56 2.62
N THR A 256 -22.87 -0.40 3.25
CA THR A 256 -23.37 0.89 3.77
C THR A 256 -23.66 0.76 5.26
N GLY A 257 -23.97 1.85 5.95
CA GLY A 257 -24.53 1.78 7.30
C GLY A 257 -25.97 1.25 7.32
N ALA A 258 -26.34 0.51 8.37
CA ALA A 258 -27.73 0.15 8.62
C ALA A 258 -28.59 1.40 8.89
N ASP A 259 -27.97 2.45 9.43
CA ASP A 259 -28.54 3.79 9.54
C ASP A 259 -28.14 4.67 8.36
N SER A 260 -28.65 4.35 7.17
CA SER A 260 -28.40 5.10 5.92
C SER A 260 -29.69 5.49 5.21
N ILE A 261 -29.62 6.46 4.29
CA ILE A 261 -30.77 6.80 3.41
C ILE A 261 -31.21 5.61 2.56
N TYR A 262 -30.29 4.68 2.29
CA TYR A 262 -30.45 3.53 1.41
C TYR A 262 -31.10 2.34 2.14
N PHE A 263 -30.61 1.99 3.33
CA PHE A 263 -31.12 0.86 4.11
C PHE A 263 -32.21 1.28 5.11
N ASN A 264 -31.99 2.40 5.80
CA ASN A 264 -32.86 3.09 6.75
C ASN A 264 -33.51 2.17 7.81
N LYS A 265 -32.72 1.32 8.47
CA LYS A 265 -33.21 0.35 9.47
C LYS A 265 -33.97 1.01 10.62
N TYR A 266 -33.52 2.20 11.06
CA TYR A 266 -34.04 2.88 12.24
C TYR A 266 -35.06 4.00 11.91
N GLY A 267 -35.28 4.30 10.64
CA GLY A 267 -36.23 5.35 10.22
C GLY A 267 -35.77 6.77 10.51
N ASN A 268 -34.47 6.99 10.58
CA ASN A 268 -33.89 8.31 10.88
C ASN A 268 -33.82 9.22 9.66
N TYR A 269 -33.97 8.67 8.46
CA TYR A 269 -34.02 9.42 7.21
C TYR A 269 -35.45 9.53 6.69
N SER A 270 -35.75 10.65 6.02
CA SER A 270 -37.10 10.93 5.49
C SER A 270 -37.50 10.02 4.32
N SER A 271 -36.51 9.48 3.59
CA SER A 271 -36.73 8.54 2.48
C SER A 271 -36.97 7.11 2.96
N THR A 272 -37.74 6.34 2.20
CA THR A 272 -37.97 4.92 2.51
C THR A 272 -36.79 4.06 2.04
N GLY A 273 -36.08 3.44 2.98
CA GLY A 273 -34.95 2.54 2.70
C GLY A 273 -35.38 1.08 2.42
N ALA A 274 -34.42 0.27 1.97
CA ALA A 274 -34.60 -1.13 1.61
C ALA A 274 -35.13 -2.01 2.75
N TYR A 275 -34.74 -1.72 3.99
CA TYR A 275 -35.22 -2.45 5.17
C TYR A 275 -36.70 -2.18 5.48
N GLN A 276 -37.20 -1.01 5.09
CA GLN A 276 -38.55 -0.53 5.43
C GLN A 276 -39.60 -0.88 4.38
N SER A 277 -39.21 -1.00 3.10
CA SER A 277 -40.12 -1.39 2.02
C SER A 277 -39.41 -2.16 0.90
N MET A 278 -40.01 -3.26 0.45
CA MET A 278 -39.60 -3.96 -0.77
C MET A 278 -39.82 -3.13 -2.05
N HIS A 279 -40.56 -2.02 -1.96
CA HIS A 279 -40.73 -1.06 -3.06
C HIS A 279 -39.74 0.10 -3.00
N SER A 280 -38.81 0.11 -2.04
CA SER A 280 -37.73 1.09 -2.01
C SER A 280 -36.89 0.99 -3.30
N PRO A 281 -36.46 2.12 -3.90
CA PRO A 281 -35.56 2.08 -5.05
C PRO A 281 -34.21 1.43 -4.75
N TYR A 282 -33.87 1.27 -3.46
CA TYR A 282 -32.64 0.66 -2.99
C TYR A 282 -32.81 -0.81 -2.61
N TYR A 283 -34.00 -1.41 -2.76
CA TYR A 283 -34.25 -2.78 -2.31
C TYR A 283 -33.28 -3.79 -2.93
N ASP A 284 -33.07 -3.71 -4.25
CA ASP A 284 -32.18 -4.59 -5.00
C ASP A 284 -30.69 -4.32 -4.76
N TRP A 285 -30.35 -3.29 -3.96
CA TRP A 285 -28.97 -3.03 -3.55
C TRP A 285 -28.52 -3.95 -2.44
N TYR A 286 -29.40 -4.72 -1.80
CA TYR A 286 -29.07 -5.54 -0.64
C TYR A 286 -29.53 -6.98 -0.81
N PHE A 287 -28.93 -7.88 -0.04
CA PHE A 287 -29.29 -9.29 -0.02
C PHE A 287 -30.09 -9.61 1.25
N PHE A 288 -31.35 -10.01 1.09
CA PHE A 288 -32.24 -10.40 2.19
C PHE A 288 -32.50 -11.92 2.15
N ASN A 289 -32.10 -12.62 3.22
CA ASN A 289 -32.49 -14.01 3.45
C ASN A 289 -33.95 -14.09 3.90
N ARG A 290 -34.33 -13.18 4.80
CA ARG A 290 -35.70 -12.93 5.24
C ARG A 290 -35.86 -11.41 5.36
N TRP A 291 -36.66 -10.84 4.47
CA TRP A 291 -36.86 -9.39 4.42
C TRP A 291 -37.26 -8.83 5.79
N ASN A 292 -36.66 -7.69 6.16
CA ASN A 292 -36.78 -6.97 7.43
C ASN A 292 -36.25 -7.69 8.69
N ASP A 293 -35.52 -8.80 8.56
CA ASP A 293 -35.05 -9.56 9.73
C ASP A 293 -33.63 -10.08 9.54
N ASP A 294 -33.36 -10.78 8.43
CA ASP A 294 -32.11 -11.46 8.14
C ASP A 294 -31.59 -11.06 6.75
N TYR A 295 -30.38 -10.51 6.72
CA TYR A 295 -29.73 -9.95 5.54
C TYR A 295 -28.21 -10.13 5.61
N GLU A 296 -27.56 -10.15 4.45
CA GLU A 296 -26.11 -10.24 4.39
C GLU A 296 -25.47 -8.95 4.91
N SER A 297 -24.42 -9.12 5.72
CA SER A 297 -23.67 -8.01 6.29
C SER A 297 -22.20 -8.35 6.36
N TRP A 298 -21.38 -7.30 6.32
CA TRP A 298 -19.93 -7.41 6.35
C TRP A 298 -19.48 -8.17 7.59
N TRP A 299 -18.91 -9.37 7.41
CA TRP A 299 -18.49 -10.28 8.49
C TRP A 299 -19.55 -10.56 9.56
N GLY A 300 -20.84 -10.51 9.19
CA GLY A 300 -21.97 -10.71 10.12
C GLY A 300 -22.25 -9.51 11.04
N ILE A 301 -21.59 -8.37 10.82
CA ILE A 301 -21.81 -7.14 11.58
C ILE A 301 -23.09 -6.48 11.05
N SER A 302 -24.21 -6.72 11.73
CA SER A 302 -25.54 -6.25 11.30
C SER A 302 -25.69 -4.74 11.06
N THR A 303 -24.75 -3.91 11.55
CA THR A 303 -24.72 -2.46 11.28
C THR A 303 -24.13 -2.10 9.92
N LEU A 304 -23.55 -3.06 9.19
CA LEU A 304 -22.91 -2.89 7.89
C LEU A 304 -23.54 -3.83 6.84
N PRO A 305 -24.79 -3.58 6.40
CA PRO A 305 -25.42 -4.35 5.33
C PRO A 305 -24.60 -4.30 4.04
N THR A 306 -24.31 -5.48 3.49
CA THR A 306 -23.52 -5.66 2.26
C THR A 306 -24.32 -5.20 1.05
N VAL A 307 -23.69 -4.46 0.15
CA VAL A 307 -24.31 -4.05 -1.10
C VAL A 307 -24.08 -5.05 -2.23
N ASN A 308 -25.08 -5.19 -3.10
CA ASN A 308 -25.03 -5.93 -4.35
C ASN A 308 -24.25 -5.14 -5.40
N LYS A 309 -22.97 -5.48 -5.53
CA LYS A 309 -22.00 -4.80 -6.41
C LYS A 309 -22.22 -5.12 -7.90
N ASP A 310 -23.08 -6.08 -8.22
CA ASP A 310 -23.51 -6.39 -9.59
C ASP A 310 -24.82 -5.66 -9.97
N CYS A 311 -25.47 -5.01 -8.99
CA CYS A 311 -26.69 -4.27 -9.23
C CYS A 311 -26.38 -3.02 -10.06
N LYS A 312 -26.86 -3.00 -11.31
CA LYS A 312 -26.59 -1.91 -12.26
C LYS A 312 -26.92 -0.53 -11.70
N SER A 313 -28.02 -0.38 -10.95
CA SER A 313 -28.38 0.92 -10.37
C SER A 313 -27.41 1.36 -9.27
N TYR A 314 -26.80 0.42 -8.53
CA TYR A 314 -25.74 0.72 -7.56
C TYR A 314 -24.41 1.07 -8.27
N VAL A 315 -24.02 0.31 -9.28
CA VAL A 315 -22.82 0.62 -10.10
C VAL A 315 -22.95 2.01 -10.74
N ASP A 316 -24.10 2.32 -11.35
CA ASP A 316 -24.37 3.63 -11.96
C ASP A 316 -24.42 4.73 -10.89
N PHE A 317 -24.88 4.44 -9.67
CA PHE A 317 -24.88 5.38 -8.54
C PHE A 317 -23.46 5.73 -8.06
N ILE A 318 -22.54 4.78 -8.01
CA ILE A 318 -21.15 5.03 -7.61
C ILE A 318 -20.33 5.60 -8.77
N ALA A 319 -20.33 4.92 -9.92
CA ALA A 319 -19.41 5.14 -11.03
C ALA A 319 -20.04 5.82 -12.25
N GLY A 320 -21.35 6.06 -12.27
CA GLY A 320 -22.03 6.73 -13.37
C GLY A 320 -21.61 8.19 -13.56
N LYS A 321 -22.17 8.83 -14.59
CA LYS A 321 -21.85 10.22 -14.99
C LYS A 321 -22.03 11.24 -13.86
N ASP A 322 -23.09 11.05 -13.08
CA ASP A 322 -23.46 11.88 -11.93
C ASP A 322 -23.29 11.10 -10.61
N GLY A 323 -22.49 10.03 -10.64
CA GLY A 323 -22.24 9.17 -9.49
C GLY A 323 -21.27 9.78 -8.48
N VAL A 324 -21.18 9.11 -7.32
CA VAL A 324 -20.37 9.51 -6.15
C VAL A 324 -18.94 9.89 -6.54
N LEU A 325 -18.27 9.06 -7.34
CA LEU A 325 -16.86 9.26 -7.69
C LEU A 325 -16.63 10.61 -8.41
N LYS A 326 -17.43 10.88 -9.43
CA LYS A 326 -17.32 12.11 -10.24
C LYS A 326 -17.80 13.33 -9.49
N HIS A 327 -18.79 13.19 -8.60
CA HIS A 327 -19.23 14.28 -7.74
C HIS A 327 -18.09 14.84 -6.90
N TRP A 328 -17.40 13.98 -6.14
CA TRP A 328 -16.33 14.43 -5.26
C TRP A 328 -15.07 14.85 -6.02
N GLN A 329 -14.75 14.23 -7.15
CA GLN A 329 -13.69 14.73 -8.04
C GLN A 329 -14.01 16.12 -8.63
N LYS A 330 -15.28 16.55 -8.69
CA LYS A 330 -15.65 17.95 -9.02
C LYS A 330 -15.33 18.93 -7.90
N LYS A 331 -15.19 18.45 -6.66
CA LYS A 331 -14.84 19.23 -5.46
C LYS A 331 -13.33 19.31 -5.19
N GLY A 332 -12.51 18.71 -6.06
CA GLY A 332 -11.05 18.90 -6.07
C GLY A 332 -10.21 17.72 -5.59
N ILE A 333 -10.82 16.62 -5.15
CA ILE A 333 -10.05 15.41 -4.78
C ILE A 333 -9.35 14.84 -6.02
N ARG A 334 -8.17 14.23 -5.81
CA ARG A 334 -7.30 13.69 -6.86
C ARG A 334 -7.15 12.18 -6.77
N GLY A 335 -8.04 11.48 -6.08
CA GLY A 335 -7.99 10.04 -6.01
C GLY A 335 -8.87 9.41 -4.92
N TRP A 336 -8.80 8.09 -4.86
CA TRP A 336 -9.58 7.24 -3.97
C TRP A 336 -8.71 6.13 -3.37
N ARG A 337 -8.80 5.94 -2.06
CA ARG A 337 -8.45 4.69 -1.38
C ARG A 337 -9.70 3.83 -1.32
N LEU A 338 -9.64 2.59 -1.77
CA LEU A 338 -10.79 1.69 -1.80
C LEU A 338 -10.75 0.77 -0.57
N ASP A 339 -11.78 0.86 0.25
CA ASP A 339 -11.98 -0.01 1.40
C ASP A 339 -12.29 -1.44 0.96
N VAL A 340 -11.62 -2.42 1.57
CA VAL A 340 -11.81 -3.85 1.33
C VAL A 340 -11.90 -4.17 -0.19
N ALA A 341 -10.87 -3.79 -0.94
CA ALA A 341 -10.84 -3.97 -2.40
C ALA A 341 -11.03 -5.44 -2.81
N ASP A 342 -10.65 -6.38 -1.93
CA ASP A 342 -10.81 -7.82 -2.09
C ASP A 342 -12.27 -8.28 -2.24
N GLU A 343 -13.24 -7.51 -1.74
CA GLU A 343 -14.68 -7.78 -1.86
C GLU A 343 -15.32 -7.15 -3.11
N LEU A 344 -14.60 -6.29 -3.82
CA LEU A 344 -15.11 -5.63 -5.03
C LEU A 344 -14.92 -6.53 -6.26
N PRO A 345 -15.99 -6.84 -7.03
CA PRO A 345 -15.87 -7.56 -8.30
C PRO A 345 -14.99 -6.82 -9.30
N ASP A 346 -14.37 -7.57 -10.22
CA ASP A 346 -13.48 -7.00 -11.24
C ASP A 346 -14.22 -5.99 -12.14
N ASP A 347 -15.42 -6.31 -12.62
CA ASP A 347 -16.28 -5.42 -13.42
C ASP A 347 -16.63 -4.11 -12.68
N PHE A 348 -16.78 -4.17 -11.36
CA PHE A 348 -17.02 -3.00 -10.51
C PHE A 348 -15.78 -2.12 -10.44
N LEU A 349 -14.60 -2.70 -10.21
CA LEU A 349 -13.33 -1.99 -10.19
C LEU A 349 -13.00 -1.35 -11.54
N GLU A 350 -13.30 -2.03 -12.65
CA GLU A 350 -13.16 -1.47 -14.00
C GLU A 350 -14.10 -0.28 -14.21
N SER A 351 -15.37 -0.41 -13.81
CA SER A 351 -16.34 0.69 -13.88
C SER A 351 -15.88 1.89 -13.05
N LEU A 352 -15.36 1.64 -11.84
CA LEU A 352 -14.79 2.64 -10.96
C LEU A 352 -13.59 3.34 -11.60
N ARG A 353 -12.60 2.59 -12.10
CA ARG A 353 -11.43 3.18 -12.76
C ARG A 353 -11.84 4.01 -13.96
N ASN A 354 -12.71 3.48 -14.83
CA ASN A 354 -13.22 4.20 -15.98
C ASN A 354 -13.88 5.51 -15.58
N SER A 355 -14.67 5.51 -14.50
CA SER A 355 -15.28 6.73 -13.98
C SER A 355 -14.24 7.76 -13.51
N VAL A 356 -13.29 7.32 -12.67
CA VAL A 356 -12.25 8.17 -12.07
C VAL A 356 -11.32 8.74 -13.14
N LYS A 357 -10.78 7.87 -14.01
CA LYS A 357 -9.77 8.21 -15.03
C LYS A 357 -10.36 8.98 -16.21
N SER A 358 -11.65 8.78 -16.55
CA SER A 358 -12.32 9.59 -17.61
C SER A 358 -12.45 11.06 -17.26
N ARG A 359 -12.42 11.40 -15.96
CA ARG A 359 -12.44 12.79 -15.49
C ARG A 359 -11.04 13.34 -15.31
N ASP A 360 -10.16 12.57 -14.67
CA ASP A 360 -8.76 12.92 -14.44
C ASP A 360 -7.91 11.66 -14.60
N HIS A 361 -7.18 11.57 -15.72
CA HIS A 361 -6.31 10.43 -16.02
C HIS A 361 -5.18 10.28 -14.97
N GLU A 362 -4.82 11.36 -14.29
CA GLU A 362 -3.83 11.38 -13.22
C GLU A 362 -4.47 11.21 -11.82
N ALA A 363 -5.76 10.90 -11.69
CA ALA A 363 -6.34 10.60 -10.38
C ALA A 363 -5.82 9.25 -9.85
N PHE A 364 -5.45 9.19 -8.58
CA PHE A 364 -4.85 8.01 -7.95
C PHE A 364 -5.90 7.04 -7.43
N ILE A 365 -5.74 5.74 -7.70
CA ILE A 365 -6.61 4.69 -7.18
C ILE A 365 -5.76 3.66 -6.43
N VAL A 366 -5.94 3.59 -5.12
CA VAL A 366 -5.24 2.63 -4.25
C VAL A 366 -6.23 1.70 -3.57
N GLY A 367 -6.04 0.38 -3.69
CA GLY A 367 -6.88 -0.59 -2.99
C GLY A 367 -6.32 -1.00 -1.65
N GLU A 368 -7.18 -1.25 -0.68
CA GLU A 368 -6.81 -2.01 0.51
C GLU A 368 -6.66 -3.50 0.16
N VAL A 369 -5.41 -3.98 0.19
CA VAL A 369 -5.07 -5.40 -0.01
C VAL A 369 -3.98 -5.76 0.99
N TRP A 370 -4.24 -6.74 1.85
CA TRP A 370 -3.35 -7.09 2.97
C TRP A 370 -2.23 -8.07 2.59
N GLU A 371 -2.43 -8.78 1.48
CA GLU A 371 -1.51 -9.82 1.00
C GLU A 371 -0.88 -9.40 -0.32
N ASP A 372 -0.22 -10.33 -1.01
CA ASP A 372 0.28 -10.10 -2.34
C ASP A 372 -0.85 -9.81 -3.35
N ALA A 373 -0.84 -8.59 -3.90
CA ALA A 373 -1.77 -8.12 -4.90
C ALA A 373 -1.47 -8.61 -6.33
N SER A 374 -0.24 -9.07 -6.62
CA SER A 374 0.13 -9.54 -7.97
C SER A 374 -0.51 -10.88 -8.36
N ASN A 375 -0.91 -11.65 -7.36
CA ASN A 375 -1.44 -13.00 -7.53
C ASN A 375 -2.59 -13.28 -6.55
N LYS A 376 -3.34 -12.23 -6.20
CA LYS A 376 -4.37 -12.27 -5.17
C LYS A 376 -5.54 -13.12 -5.61
N PHE A 377 -6.00 -13.96 -4.69
CA PHE A 377 -7.20 -14.75 -4.86
C PHE A 377 -8.21 -14.37 -3.78
N SER A 378 -9.43 -14.02 -4.17
CA SER A 378 -10.48 -13.61 -3.25
C SER A 378 -11.85 -14.00 -3.78
N TYR A 379 -12.72 -14.53 -2.92
CA TYR A 379 -14.07 -15.00 -3.26
C TYR A 379 -14.14 -15.93 -4.49
N GLY A 380 -13.17 -16.83 -4.66
CA GLY A 380 -13.20 -17.77 -5.79
C GLY A 380 -12.62 -17.22 -7.11
N ILE A 381 -12.10 -16.00 -7.10
CA ILE A 381 -11.66 -15.28 -8.30
C ILE A 381 -10.21 -14.79 -8.13
N LEU A 382 -9.40 -14.98 -9.17
CA LEU A 382 -8.09 -14.35 -9.30
C LEU A 382 -8.27 -12.88 -9.67
N LYS A 383 -7.76 -11.97 -8.86
CA LYS A 383 -7.92 -10.53 -9.05
C LYS A 383 -6.97 -9.98 -10.11
N GLU A 384 -7.47 -9.04 -10.91
CA GLU A 384 -6.76 -8.45 -12.04
C GLU A 384 -6.17 -7.05 -11.76
N TYR A 385 -5.88 -6.77 -10.48
CA TYR A 385 -5.56 -5.43 -9.96
C TYR A 385 -4.53 -4.65 -10.79
N PHE A 386 -3.49 -5.33 -11.28
CA PHE A 386 -2.36 -4.73 -11.99
C PHE A 386 -2.34 -5.02 -13.49
N LEU A 387 -3.44 -5.48 -14.08
CA LEU A 387 -3.54 -5.67 -15.53
C LEU A 387 -3.79 -4.34 -16.29
N GLY A 388 -4.13 -3.27 -15.56
CA GLY A 388 -4.19 -1.90 -16.07
C GLY A 388 -5.55 -1.24 -16.05
N ASN A 389 -6.61 -2.02 -15.84
CA ASN A 389 -8.00 -1.56 -15.86
C ASN A 389 -8.61 -1.39 -14.45
N GLN A 390 -7.85 -1.66 -13.39
CA GLN A 390 -8.33 -1.56 -12.00
C GLN A 390 -7.48 -0.58 -11.16
N LEU A 391 -6.49 -1.07 -10.42
CA LEU A 391 -5.78 -0.29 -9.40
C LEU A 391 -4.49 0.34 -9.93
N ASP A 392 -4.10 1.49 -9.38
CA ASP A 392 -2.76 2.06 -9.60
C ASP A 392 -1.77 1.55 -8.54
N SER A 393 -2.26 1.27 -7.32
CA SER A 393 -1.47 0.86 -6.16
C SER A 393 -2.30 0.02 -5.21
N VAL A 394 -1.65 -0.57 -4.21
CA VAL A 394 -2.28 -1.17 -3.03
C VAL A 394 -1.62 -0.69 -1.74
N THR A 395 -2.28 -0.87 -0.60
CA THR A 395 -1.67 -0.73 0.73
C THR A 395 -0.64 -1.83 0.96
N ASN A 396 0.64 -1.49 1.07
CA ASN A 396 1.73 -2.47 1.08
C ASN A 396 1.99 -3.09 2.47
N TYR A 397 1.01 -3.85 2.96
CA TYR A 397 1.11 -4.64 4.19
C TYR A 397 2.26 -5.65 4.19
N PRO A 398 2.57 -6.36 3.07
CA PRO A 398 3.71 -7.27 3.05
C PRO A 398 5.04 -6.58 3.38
N LEU A 399 5.31 -5.41 2.80
CA LEU A 399 6.54 -4.67 3.12
C LEU A 399 6.53 -4.12 4.55
N LYS A 400 5.37 -3.66 5.04
CA LYS A 400 5.20 -3.21 6.44
C LYS A 400 5.62 -4.30 7.42
N ASP A 401 5.06 -5.50 7.28
CA ASP A 401 5.35 -6.63 8.17
C ASP A 401 6.82 -7.06 8.06
N ALA A 402 7.38 -7.07 6.84
CA ALA A 402 8.77 -7.44 6.62
C ALA A 402 9.77 -6.43 7.22
N ILE A 403 9.48 -5.12 7.18
CA ILE A 403 10.29 -4.09 7.84
C ILE A 403 10.21 -4.26 9.37
N ILE A 404 9.00 -4.41 9.91
CA ILE A 404 8.78 -4.59 11.36
C ILE A 404 9.51 -5.83 11.86
N GLU A 405 9.42 -6.94 11.14
CA GLU A 405 10.10 -8.18 11.48
C GLU A 405 11.61 -7.98 11.54
N TYR A 406 12.22 -7.35 10.52
CA TYR A 406 13.66 -7.09 10.50
C TYR A 406 14.11 -6.23 11.69
N VAL A 407 13.44 -5.11 11.96
CA VAL A 407 13.88 -4.22 13.05
C VAL A 407 13.65 -4.83 14.44
N ARG A 408 12.71 -5.78 14.59
CA ARG A 408 12.46 -6.45 15.88
C ARG A 408 13.39 -7.64 16.11
N THR A 409 13.64 -8.45 15.08
CA THR A 409 14.40 -9.71 15.21
C THR A 409 15.86 -9.56 14.82
N GLY A 410 16.19 -8.54 14.03
CA GLY A 410 17.47 -8.40 13.38
C GLY A 410 17.66 -9.29 12.15
N ASP A 411 16.69 -10.09 11.70
CA ASP A 411 16.87 -10.93 10.50
C ASP A 411 16.24 -10.28 9.26
N CYS A 412 17.07 -9.80 8.33
CA CYS A 412 16.61 -9.17 7.08
C CYS A 412 16.16 -10.16 5.99
N SER A 413 16.19 -11.48 6.24
CA SER A 413 15.84 -12.48 5.22
C SER A 413 14.43 -12.28 4.65
N ILE A 414 13.45 -12.01 5.52
CA ILE A 414 12.06 -11.74 5.11
C ILE A 414 11.96 -10.41 4.38
N LEU A 415 12.62 -9.35 4.89
CA LEU A 415 12.66 -8.04 4.21
C LEU A 415 13.25 -8.15 2.80
N ASN A 416 14.41 -8.79 2.66
CA ASN A 416 15.07 -8.97 1.39
C ASN A 416 14.23 -9.82 0.44
N TYR A 417 13.63 -10.91 0.91
CA TYR A 417 12.72 -11.72 0.09
C TYR A 417 11.53 -10.87 -0.40
N THR A 418 10.83 -10.20 0.52
CA THR A 418 9.61 -9.44 0.22
C THR A 418 9.85 -8.29 -0.75
N ILE A 419 10.89 -7.48 -0.56
CA ILE A 419 11.14 -6.35 -1.47
C ILE A 419 11.51 -6.81 -2.87
N ASN A 420 12.36 -7.84 -2.99
CA ASN A 420 12.72 -8.37 -4.30
C ASN A 420 11.53 -9.05 -4.98
N TYR A 421 10.69 -9.76 -4.21
CA TYR A 421 9.45 -10.36 -4.70
C TYR A 421 8.51 -9.29 -5.32
N ILE A 422 8.32 -8.16 -4.63
CA ILE A 422 7.50 -7.05 -5.13
C ILE A 422 8.11 -6.48 -6.41
N ILE A 423 9.41 -6.19 -6.42
CA ILE A 423 10.11 -5.60 -7.58
C ILE A 423 10.07 -6.53 -8.80
N GLU A 424 10.17 -7.83 -8.57
CA GLU A 424 10.18 -8.85 -9.62
C GLU A 424 8.82 -8.97 -10.33
N LYS A 425 7.72 -8.77 -9.60
CA LYS A 425 6.37 -9.11 -10.05
C LYS A 425 5.48 -7.92 -10.38
N TYR A 426 5.59 -6.83 -9.62
CA TYR A 426 4.66 -5.71 -9.75
C TYR A 426 5.08 -4.88 -10.97
N PRO A 427 4.14 -4.31 -11.74
CA PRO A 427 4.50 -3.42 -12.83
C PRO A 427 5.32 -2.22 -12.31
N PRO A 428 6.38 -1.78 -13.01
CA PRO A 428 7.23 -0.67 -12.56
C PRO A 428 6.46 0.61 -12.22
N GLN A 429 5.42 0.93 -13.00
CA GLN A 429 4.54 2.07 -12.76
C GLN A 429 3.75 1.94 -11.44
N THR A 430 3.31 0.74 -11.05
CA THR A 430 2.68 0.45 -9.75
C THR A 430 3.68 0.66 -8.62
N ILE A 431 4.91 0.12 -8.76
CA ILE A 431 5.97 0.28 -7.76
C ILE A 431 6.27 1.76 -7.50
N SER A 432 6.26 2.59 -8.55
CA SER A 432 6.53 4.03 -8.43
C SER A 432 5.51 4.81 -7.58
N CYS A 433 4.32 4.23 -7.36
CA CYS A 433 3.25 4.80 -6.54
C CYS A 433 2.76 3.86 -5.41
N LEU A 434 3.50 2.79 -5.10
CA LEU A 434 3.10 1.79 -4.12
C LEU A 434 3.02 2.39 -2.71
N MET A 435 1.90 2.21 -2.01
CA MET A 435 1.66 2.85 -0.71
C MET A 435 2.32 2.07 0.44
N ASN A 436 3.52 2.47 0.84
CA ASN A 436 4.31 1.84 1.89
C ASN A 436 3.91 2.36 3.28
N ILE A 437 3.24 1.54 4.08
CA ILE A 437 2.78 1.88 5.43
C ILE A 437 3.72 1.31 6.50
N LEU A 438 3.68 1.86 7.71
CA LEU A 438 4.20 1.22 8.95
C LEU A 438 3.07 0.94 9.97
N GLY A 439 1.99 1.70 9.87
CA GLY A 439 0.74 1.48 10.60
C GLY A 439 -0.42 2.14 9.87
N THR A 440 -1.63 1.78 10.26
CA THR A 440 -2.89 2.38 9.79
C THR A 440 -3.88 2.44 10.96
N HIS A 441 -5.08 2.93 10.69
CA HIS A 441 -6.20 2.87 11.62
C HIS A 441 -6.75 1.45 11.90
N ASP A 442 -6.23 0.40 11.25
CA ASP A 442 -6.62 -1.01 11.46
C ASP A 442 -5.51 -1.83 12.12
N THR A 443 -4.35 -1.22 12.36
CA THR A 443 -3.21 -1.88 13.03
C THR A 443 -2.83 -1.12 14.29
N ALA A 444 -2.16 -1.79 15.23
CA ALA A 444 -1.54 -1.11 16.36
C ALA A 444 -0.55 -0.03 15.87
N ARG A 445 -0.33 1.00 16.70
CA ARG A 445 0.63 2.08 16.43
C ARG A 445 2.04 1.52 16.34
N ILE A 446 2.80 1.97 15.35
CA ILE A 446 4.15 1.45 15.10
C ILE A 446 5.06 1.59 16.31
N LEU A 447 4.99 2.72 17.04
CA LEU A 447 5.80 2.92 18.24
C LEU A 447 5.49 1.88 19.32
N THR A 448 4.21 1.54 19.51
CA THR A 448 3.80 0.47 20.44
C THR A 448 4.30 -0.88 19.96
N VAL A 449 4.14 -1.22 18.67
CA VAL A 449 4.62 -2.50 18.10
C VAL A 449 6.13 -2.70 18.30
N LEU A 450 6.91 -1.64 18.16
CA LEU A 450 8.37 -1.68 18.29
C LEU A 450 8.87 -1.57 19.74
N GLY A 451 8.17 -0.81 20.57
CA GLY A 451 8.57 -0.54 21.95
C GLY A 451 8.09 -1.58 22.96
N SER A 452 6.87 -2.10 22.80
CA SER A 452 6.25 -2.95 23.82
C SER A 452 6.94 -4.32 23.91
N GLU A 453 7.25 -4.77 25.12
CA GLU A 453 7.79 -6.11 25.33
C GLU A 453 6.73 -7.20 25.23
N LYS A 454 5.48 -6.86 25.56
CA LYS A 454 4.34 -7.76 25.55
C LYS A 454 3.10 -7.07 25.01
N THR A 455 2.20 -7.87 24.46
CA THR A 455 0.84 -7.44 24.17
C THR A 455 -0.05 -7.90 25.33
N PRO A 456 -0.66 -6.98 26.11
CA PRO A 456 -1.56 -7.37 27.19
C PRO A 456 -2.73 -8.22 26.68
N GLU A 457 -3.26 -9.11 27.51
CA GLU A 457 -4.32 -10.03 27.09
C GLU A 457 -5.69 -9.35 27.06
N SER A 458 -5.99 -8.52 28.07
CA SER A 458 -7.30 -7.89 28.19
C SER A 458 -7.36 -6.52 27.50
N ARG A 459 -8.54 -6.17 26.97
CA ARG A 459 -8.79 -4.83 26.41
C ARG A 459 -8.62 -3.71 27.45
N ILE A 460 -8.90 -3.99 28.73
CA ILE A 460 -8.74 -3.02 29.82
C ILE A 460 -7.26 -2.70 30.00
N GLU A 461 -6.42 -3.74 30.10
CA GLU A 461 -4.97 -3.55 30.20
C GLU A 461 -4.40 -2.84 28.97
N ARG A 462 -4.86 -3.18 27.76
CA ARG A 462 -4.45 -2.49 26.53
C ARG A 462 -4.85 -1.01 26.52
N ALA A 463 -6.01 -0.67 27.08
CA ALA A 463 -6.49 0.71 27.17
C ALA A 463 -5.65 1.57 28.13
N GLU A 464 -5.14 0.97 29.20
CA GLU A 464 -4.36 1.62 30.24
C GLU A 464 -2.84 1.58 29.99
N TYR A 465 -2.39 0.71 29.07
CA TYR A 465 -0.97 0.52 28.78
C TYR A 465 -0.32 1.79 28.22
N LYS A 466 0.87 2.09 28.74
CA LYS A 466 1.79 3.10 28.23
C LYS A 466 3.19 2.52 28.25
N LEU A 467 3.95 2.81 27.19
CA LEU A 467 5.36 2.42 27.16
C LEU A 467 6.09 3.11 28.30
N ASP A 468 6.85 2.34 29.08
CA ASP A 468 7.76 2.95 30.04
C ASP A 468 8.95 3.64 29.34
N ASN A 469 9.83 4.27 30.11
CA ASN A 469 10.96 5.01 29.54
C ASN A 469 11.92 4.14 28.73
N GLU A 470 12.12 2.87 29.12
CA GLU A 470 13.02 1.95 28.43
C GLU A 470 12.37 1.42 27.15
N GLU A 471 11.13 0.94 27.25
CA GLU A 471 10.33 0.52 26.10
C GLU A 471 10.21 1.64 25.05
N LYS A 472 9.95 2.87 25.52
CA LYS A 472 9.82 4.04 24.66
C LYS A 472 11.15 4.40 24.00
N TRP A 473 12.25 4.42 24.74
CA TRP A 473 13.57 4.71 24.17
C TRP A 473 13.94 3.70 23.09
N LYS A 474 13.76 2.40 23.38
CA LYS A 474 13.99 1.30 22.42
C LYS A 474 13.09 1.44 21.20
N GLY A 475 11.80 1.65 21.41
CA GLY A 475 10.81 1.84 20.35
C GLY A 475 11.17 3.01 19.43
N VAL A 476 11.68 4.11 19.96
CA VAL A 476 12.14 5.26 19.17
C VAL A 476 13.36 4.92 18.31
N GLN A 477 14.35 4.20 18.85
CA GLN A 477 15.51 3.80 18.04
C GLN A 477 15.12 2.87 16.88
N LEU A 478 14.25 1.89 17.15
CA LEU A 478 13.74 0.98 16.12
C LEU A 478 12.87 1.72 15.09
N LEU A 479 12.04 2.67 15.53
CA LEU A 479 11.20 3.48 14.65
C LEU A 479 12.03 4.29 13.65
N LYS A 480 13.19 4.81 14.07
CA LYS A 480 14.08 5.55 13.17
C LYS A 480 14.60 4.67 12.02
N ILE A 481 14.97 3.43 12.31
CA ILE A 481 15.41 2.48 11.27
C ILE A 481 14.22 2.05 10.40
N ALA A 482 13.07 1.74 11.00
CA ALA A 482 11.87 1.33 10.26
C ALA A 482 11.37 2.41 9.30
N SER A 483 11.29 3.66 9.77
CA SER A 483 10.87 4.81 8.95
C SER A 483 11.91 5.18 7.89
N LEU A 484 13.21 5.05 8.18
CA LEU A 484 14.24 5.15 7.13
C LEU A 484 13.98 4.16 5.99
N LEU A 485 13.76 2.89 6.30
CA LEU A 485 13.49 1.85 5.30
C LEU A 485 12.20 2.16 4.53
N GLN A 486 11.13 2.56 5.22
CA GLN A 486 9.86 2.97 4.60
C GLN A 486 10.05 4.13 3.61
N PHE A 487 10.89 5.13 3.97
CA PHE A 487 11.12 6.32 3.17
C PHE A 487 12.12 6.14 2.02
N THR A 488 12.88 5.04 1.99
CA THR A 488 13.99 4.89 1.03
C THR A 488 13.89 3.67 0.13
N LEU A 489 13.12 2.65 0.52
CA LEU A 489 12.73 1.55 -0.36
C LEU A 489 11.77 2.02 -1.48
N PRO A 490 11.70 1.32 -2.62
CA PRO A 490 10.76 1.63 -3.71
C PRO A 490 9.30 1.76 -3.24
N GLY A 491 8.60 2.77 -3.76
CA GLY A 491 7.25 3.15 -3.33
C GLY A 491 7.19 4.51 -2.61
N ILE A 492 6.03 4.80 -2.04
CA ILE A 492 5.66 6.06 -1.39
C ILE A 492 5.34 5.79 0.08
N PRO A 493 6.07 6.40 1.04
CA PRO A 493 5.76 6.27 2.45
C PRO A 493 4.41 6.93 2.72
N CYS A 494 3.58 6.19 3.44
CA CYS A 494 2.37 6.70 4.06
C CYS A 494 2.57 6.77 5.56
N ILE A 495 2.56 7.99 6.10
CA ILE A 495 2.61 8.28 7.53
C ILE A 495 1.19 8.23 8.07
N TYR A 496 0.93 7.41 9.10
CA TYR A 496 -0.34 7.46 9.81
C TYR A 496 -0.28 8.52 10.91
N TYR A 497 -1.25 9.46 10.93
CA TYR A 497 -1.15 10.68 11.73
C TYR A 497 -0.76 10.42 13.19
N GLY A 498 0.28 11.08 13.67
CA GLY A 498 0.76 10.95 15.03
C GLY A 498 1.84 9.88 15.21
N ASP A 499 2.10 9.01 14.24
CA ASP A 499 3.28 8.13 14.28
C ASP A 499 4.57 8.96 14.28
N GLU A 500 4.58 10.10 13.60
CA GLU A 500 5.67 11.07 13.60
C GLU A 500 5.72 11.94 14.86
N ALA A 501 4.62 11.97 15.64
CA ALA A 501 4.54 12.66 16.93
C ALA A 501 4.75 11.72 18.13
N GLY A 502 4.95 10.42 17.89
CA GLY A 502 5.16 9.42 18.95
C GLY A 502 3.89 8.96 19.65
N VAL A 503 2.76 8.90 18.94
CA VAL A 503 1.50 8.37 19.47
C VAL A 503 1.61 6.86 19.69
N GLU A 504 1.12 6.43 20.84
CA GLU A 504 1.08 5.04 21.29
C GLU A 504 -0.36 4.51 21.20
N GLY A 505 -0.52 3.20 21.01
CA GLY A 505 -1.81 2.54 21.01
C GLY A 505 -1.75 1.13 20.42
N PHE A 506 -2.46 0.19 21.06
CA PHE A 506 -2.72 -1.13 20.49
C PHE A 506 -3.79 -1.05 19.38
N GLU A 507 -4.43 -2.16 19.02
CA GLU A 507 -5.46 -2.22 17.97
C GLU A 507 -6.70 -1.33 18.25
N ASP A 508 -7.63 -1.32 17.30
CA ASP A 508 -8.88 -0.55 17.35
C ASP A 508 -9.65 -0.71 18.69
N PRO A 509 -10.00 0.39 19.38
CA PRO A 509 -9.87 1.81 18.98
C PRO A 509 -8.65 2.54 19.54
N PHE A 510 -7.72 1.84 20.18
CA PHE A 510 -6.58 2.46 20.86
C PHE A 510 -5.58 3.08 19.87
N ASN A 511 -5.48 2.53 18.67
CA ASN A 511 -4.69 3.10 17.56
C ASN A 511 -5.28 4.41 16.99
N ARG A 512 -6.49 4.80 17.36
CA ARG A 512 -7.17 6.03 16.89
C ARG A 512 -7.13 7.14 17.95
N ALA A 513 -6.10 7.16 18.80
CA ALA A 513 -5.89 8.22 19.78
C ALA A 513 -5.71 9.60 19.12
N CYS A 514 -6.13 10.66 19.82
CA CYS A 514 -6.02 12.02 19.31
C CYS A 514 -4.57 12.44 19.08
N PHE A 515 -4.33 13.30 18.09
CA PHE A 515 -3.02 13.88 17.85
C PHE A 515 -2.60 14.74 19.06
N PRO A 516 -1.34 14.60 19.55
CA PRO A 516 -0.89 15.20 20.80
C PRO A 516 -0.36 16.63 20.59
N TRP A 517 -1.15 17.52 19.99
CA TRP A 517 -0.71 18.89 19.67
C TRP A 517 -0.10 19.61 20.89
N GLY A 518 1.12 20.12 20.72
CA GLY A 518 1.90 20.77 21.79
C GLY A 518 2.60 19.83 22.77
N ASN A 519 2.42 18.52 22.62
CA ASN A 519 3.05 17.46 23.43
C ASN A 519 3.68 16.37 22.55
N GLU A 520 4.06 16.73 21.31
CA GLU A 520 4.68 15.83 20.35
C GLU A 520 6.09 15.42 20.80
N ASN A 521 6.52 14.21 20.42
CA ASN A 521 7.92 13.80 20.61
C ASN A 521 8.83 14.51 19.58
N ALA A 522 9.56 15.52 20.02
CA ALA A 522 10.44 16.32 19.18
C ALA A 522 11.57 15.51 18.49
N GLU A 523 12.07 14.44 19.11
CA GLU A 523 13.10 13.58 18.52
C GLU A 523 12.57 12.86 17.28
N ILE A 524 11.35 12.31 17.37
CA ILE A 524 10.69 11.62 16.27
C ILE A 524 10.32 12.63 15.16
N ILE A 525 9.74 13.78 15.51
CA ILE A 525 9.39 14.83 14.54
C ILE A 525 10.62 15.26 13.73
N ASN A 526 11.74 15.52 14.40
CA ASN A 526 12.98 15.92 13.73
C ASN A 526 13.52 14.82 12.81
N HIS A 527 13.35 13.55 13.19
CA HIS A 527 13.71 12.42 12.34
C HIS A 527 12.85 12.37 11.07
N TYR A 528 11.52 12.49 11.18
CA TYR A 528 10.65 12.52 10.01
C TYR A 528 10.90 13.73 9.10
N LYS A 529 11.19 14.92 9.67
CA LYS A 529 11.64 16.09 8.89
C LYS A 529 12.93 15.80 8.14
N PHE A 530 13.90 15.15 8.78
CA PHE A 530 15.14 14.72 8.14
C PHE A 530 14.89 13.74 6.97
N LEU A 531 14.05 12.73 7.16
CA LEU A 531 13.68 11.79 6.09
C LEU A 531 12.97 12.49 4.93
N SER A 532 12.16 13.50 5.23
CA SER A 532 11.44 14.29 4.22
C SER A 532 12.39 15.16 3.39
N VAL A 533 13.47 15.67 3.99
CA VAL A 533 14.55 16.34 3.25
C VAL A 533 15.29 15.36 2.36
N LEU A 534 15.66 14.17 2.88
CA LEU A 534 16.32 13.12 2.11
C LEU A 534 15.49 12.75 0.87
N ARG A 535 14.18 12.60 1.05
CA ARG A 535 13.26 12.14 0.01
C ARG A 535 13.06 13.12 -1.15
N LYS A 536 13.55 14.36 -1.04
CA LYS A 536 13.55 15.33 -2.16
C LYS A 536 14.43 14.91 -3.34
N SER A 537 15.32 13.93 -3.18
CA SER A 537 16.06 13.35 -4.32
C SER A 537 15.08 12.65 -5.28
N LYS A 538 15.27 12.89 -6.59
CA LYS A 538 14.49 12.25 -7.65
C LYS A 538 14.69 10.73 -7.73
N LEU A 539 15.75 10.22 -7.11
CA LEU A 539 15.98 8.77 -7.01
C LEU A 539 14.84 8.06 -6.29
N PHE A 540 14.21 8.68 -5.31
CA PHE A 540 13.11 8.03 -4.60
C PHE A 540 11.84 7.92 -5.44
N ALA A 541 11.69 8.75 -6.48
CA ALA A 541 10.64 8.62 -7.48
C ALA A 541 10.95 7.55 -8.54
N ASN A 542 12.11 7.64 -9.20
CA ASN A 542 12.39 6.88 -10.43
C ASN A 542 13.67 6.03 -10.39
N GLY A 543 14.45 6.14 -9.32
CA GLY A 543 15.73 5.44 -9.20
C GLY A 543 15.51 3.92 -9.08
N LYS A 544 16.36 3.16 -9.77
CA LYS A 544 16.42 1.71 -9.67
C LYS A 544 16.79 1.29 -8.25
N TYR A 545 16.46 0.05 -7.91
CA TYR A 545 16.83 -0.59 -6.64
C TYR A 545 17.80 -1.73 -6.90
N LYS A 546 18.76 -1.91 -5.99
CA LYS A 546 19.62 -3.09 -5.96
C LYS A 546 19.99 -3.43 -4.52
N ASN A 547 19.78 -4.68 -4.11
CA ASN A 547 20.32 -5.16 -2.84
C ASN A 547 21.86 -5.25 -2.93
N VAL A 548 22.56 -4.82 -1.88
CA VAL A 548 24.03 -4.80 -1.79
C VAL A 548 24.50 -5.76 -0.71
N ILE A 549 23.88 -5.72 0.47
CA ILE A 549 24.17 -6.60 1.61
C ILE A 549 22.83 -7.12 2.15
N ASN A 550 22.80 -8.43 2.39
CA ASN A 550 21.74 -9.14 3.08
C ASN A 550 22.40 -10.23 3.93
N ASP A 551 22.97 -9.80 5.05
CA ASP A 551 23.69 -10.69 5.97
C ASP A 551 23.02 -10.64 7.34
N LYS A 552 21.84 -11.29 7.41
CA LYS A 552 20.95 -11.36 8.59
C LYS A 552 20.73 -10.00 9.27
N GLU A 553 21.64 -9.62 10.17
CA GLU A 553 21.60 -8.37 10.96
C GLU A 553 21.89 -7.11 10.14
N VAL A 554 22.62 -7.22 9.04
CA VAL A 554 22.96 -6.08 8.19
C VAL A 554 22.21 -6.13 6.87
N PHE A 555 21.41 -5.10 6.62
CA PHE A 555 20.72 -4.90 5.36
C PHE A 555 21.19 -3.62 4.69
N ALA A 556 21.73 -3.72 3.48
CA ALA A 556 22.12 -2.56 2.69
C ALA A 556 21.64 -2.67 1.25
N PHE A 557 21.16 -1.56 0.72
CA PHE A 557 20.70 -1.47 -0.66
C PHE A 557 21.06 -0.13 -1.27
N GLU A 558 20.91 -0.07 -2.58
CA GLU A 558 21.23 1.08 -3.40
C GLU A 558 19.99 1.56 -4.14
N ARG A 559 19.79 2.88 -4.12
CA ARG A 559 18.94 3.62 -5.07
C ARG A 559 19.84 4.36 -6.04
N TYR A 560 19.64 4.16 -7.34
CA TYR A 560 20.54 4.74 -8.35
C TYR A 560 19.86 5.02 -9.68
N ASP A 561 20.40 5.99 -10.39
CA ASP A 561 20.15 6.26 -11.80
C ASP A 561 21.47 6.67 -12.47
N GLU A 562 21.40 7.27 -13.66
CA GLU A 562 22.59 7.71 -14.40
C GLU A 562 23.31 8.91 -13.75
N CYS A 563 22.64 9.63 -12.86
CA CYS A 563 23.08 10.92 -12.30
C CYS A 563 23.44 10.85 -10.81
N GLU A 564 22.78 10.00 -10.03
CA GLU A 564 22.95 9.92 -8.59
C GLU A 564 22.92 8.48 -8.09
N ARG A 565 23.66 8.23 -7.01
CA ARG A 565 23.69 6.97 -6.28
C ARG A 565 23.55 7.23 -4.78
N ILE A 566 22.62 6.55 -4.13
CA ILE A 566 22.43 6.55 -2.66
C ILE A 566 22.48 5.11 -2.16
N ILE A 567 23.35 4.84 -1.19
CA ILE A 567 23.37 3.59 -0.44
C ILE A 567 22.75 3.84 0.93
N ILE A 568 21.80 2.99 1.30
CA ILE A 568 21.18 2.94 2.62
C ILE A 568 21.62 1.64 3.26
N ALA A 569 22.11 1.70 4.50
CA ALA A 569 22.46 0.53 5.28
C ALA A 569 21.89 0.63 6.69
N ALA A 570 21.35 -0.48 7.20
CA ALA A 570 20.88 -0.64 8.56
C ALA A 570 21.63 -1.79 9.22
N ASN A 571 22.01 -1.62 10.48
CA ASN A 571 22.67 -2.63 11.28
C ASN A 571 21.87 -2.92 12.54
N MET A 572 21.35 -4.13 12.61
CA MET A 572 20.61 -4.63 13.77
C MET A 572 21.45 -5.52 14.68
N SER A 573 22.76 -5.68 14.41
CA SER A 573 23.67 -6.43 15.29
C SER A 573 24.05 -5.60 16.52
N GLU A 574 24.68 -6.26 17.49
CA GLU A 574 25.24 -5.63 18.68
C GLU A 574 26.62 -5.01 18.45
N GLU A 575 27.23 -5.25 17.29
CA GLU A 575 28.59 -4.84 16.96
C GLU A 575 28.62 -3.79 15.85
N ASP A 576 29.67 -2.98 15.84
CA ASP A 576 29.94 -2.05 14.74
C ASP A 576 30.40 -2.82 13.49
N VAL A 577 29.86 -2.45 12.33
CA VAL A 577 30.19 -3.06 11.05
C VAL A 577 30.96 -2.08 10.18
N THR A 578 32.07 -2.54 9.59
CA THR A 578 32.84 -1.72 8.64
C THR A 578 32.36 -1.99 7.21
N LEU A 579 31.79 -0.97 6.57
CA LEU A 579 31.39 -1.01 5.17
C LEU A 579 32.53 -0.51 4.27
N ASN A 580 33.01 -1.38 3.39
CA ASN A 580 34.00 -1.05 2.37
C ASN A 580 33.31 -0.91 1.01
N ILE A 581 33.25 0.33 0.51
CA ILE A 581 32.62 0.66 -0.76
C ILE A 581 33.71 0.78 -1.85
N ALA A 582 33.43 0.23 -3.02
CA ALA A 582 34.39 0.20 -4.14
C ALA A 582 34.84 1.61 -4.59
N GLU A 583 33.97 2.61 -4.41
CA GLU A 583 34.18 3.99 -4.83
C GLU A 583 34.02 4.95 -3.65
N SER A 584 34.60 6.15 -3.77
CA SER A 584 34.40 7.18 -2.74
C SER A 584 32.96 7.68 -2.76
N MET A 585 32.31 7.64 -1.60
CA MET A 585 30.96 8.18 -1.35
C MET A 585 31.04 9.28 -0.29
N VAL A 586 29.97 10.03 -0.09
CA VAL A 586 29.83 11.04 0.96
C VAL A 586 28.81 10.54 1.98
N HIS A 587 29.14 10.60 3.27
CA HIS A 587 28.18 10.28 4.33
C HIS A 587 27.21 11.44 4.55
N TYR A 588 25.91 11.16 4.57
CA TYR A 588 24.86 12.12 4.88
C TYR A 588 24.33 11.89 6.30
N PRO A 589 24.24 12.93 7.16
CA PRO A 589 24.40 14.36 6.87
C PRO A 589 25.82 14.92 7.12
N SER A 590 26.80 14.13 7.59
CA SER A 590 28.08 14.70 8.07
C SER A 590 28.99 15.30 6.97
N GLY A 591 28.74 14.98 5.70
CA GLY A 591 29.54 15.44 4.56
C GLY A 591 30.91 14.77 4.43
N LYS A 592 31.23 13.78 5.28
CA LYS A 592 32.53 13.10 5.25
C LYS A 592 32.63 12.17 4.05
N ALA A 593 33.58 12.45 3.15
CA ALA A 593 33.87 11.59 2.01
C ALA A 593 34.84 10.45 2.37
N GLY A 594 34.66 9.29 1.78
CA GLY A 594 35.53 8.13 2.01
C GLY A 594 35.10 6.89 1.25
N ARG A 595 35.87 5.81 1.42
CA ARG A 595 35.56 4.46 0.91
C ARG A 595 35.27 3.44 2.02
N THR A 596 35.57 3.82 3.26
CA THR A 596 35.38 2.98 4.44
C THR A 596 34.57 3.77 5.45
N PHE A 597 33.46 3.19 5.87
CA PHE A 597 32.53 3.81 6.81
C PHE A 597 32.21 2.82 7.93
N THR A 598 32.13 3.32 9.16
CA THR A 598 31.62 2.55 10.30
C THR A 598 30.11 2.73 10.33
N LEU A 599 29.39 1.61 10.31
CA LEU A 599 27.97 1.53 10.59
C LEU A 599 27.84 1.01 12.01
N ASN A 600 27.42 1.88 12.93
CA ASN A 600 27.38 1.54 14.35
C ASN A 600 26.36 0.44 14.64
N SER A 601 26.55 -0.24 15.77
CA SER A 601 25.55 -1.13 16.37
C SER A 601 24.19 -0.44 16.51
N ARG A 602 23.11 -1.15 16.13
CA ARG A 602 21.71 -0.67 16.21
C ARG A 602 21.47 0.71 15.57
N ASP A 603 22.12 0.99 14.45
CA ASP A 603 22.09 2.28 13.76
C ASP A 603 21.92 2.11 12.24
N TYR A 604 21.85 3.23 11.53
CA TYR A 604 21.82 3.26 10.07
C TYR A 604 22.84 4.25 9.47
N LEU A 605 23.13 4.06 8.19
CA LEU A 605 24.08 4.85 7.43
C LEU A 605 23.48 5.22 6.07
N ILE A 606 23.64 6.48 5.67
CA ILE A 606 23.24 6.98 4.35
C ILE A 606 24.48 7.50 3.65
N LEU A 607 24.79 6.96 2.48
CA LEU A 607 25.93 7.36 1.66
C LEU A 607 25.44 7.83 0.30
N ASN A 608 25.81 9.03 -0.14
CA ASN A 608 25.43 9.58 -1.44
C ASN A 608 26.63 9.87 -2.32
N LYS A 609 26.40 9.84 -3.64
CA LYS A 609 27.36 10.24 -4.67
C LYS A 609 26.61 10.79 -5.89
N THR A 610 27.00 11.98 -6.32
CA THR A 610 26.59 12.51 -7.63
C THR A 610 27.55 12.02 -8.70
N ILE A 611 27.00 11.45 -9.76
CA ILE A 611 27.72 10.98 -10.94
C ILE A 611 27.81 12.18 -11.89
N GLN A 612 28.95 12.87 -11.90
CA GLN A 612 29.19 13.91 -12.90
C GLN A 612 29.35 13.25 -14.28
N ASN A 613 28.43 13.56 -15.20
CA ASN A 613 28.61 13.25 -16.61
C ASN A 613 29.80 14.06 -17.13
N ASN A 614 30.97 13.43 -17.23
CA ASN A 614 32.12 13.95 -17.97
C ASN A 614 31.88 13.87 -19.50
N ASN A 615 30.76 14.43 -19.97
CA ASN A 615 30.54 14.75 -21.37
C ASN A 615 30.64 16.27 -21.58
N ASN A 616 31.75 16.86 -21.12
CA ASN A 616 32.32 18.01 -21.82
C ASN A 616 33.08 17.48 -23.04
N HIS A 617 32.33 17.03 -24.05
CA HIS A 617 32.86 17.08 -25.41
C HIS A 617 32.70 18.52 -25.89
N GLN A 618 33.80 19.27 -25.79
CA GLN A 618 34.07 20.36 -26.72
C GLN A 618 33.79 19.87 -28.15
N TYR A 619 32.82 20.48 -28.82
CA TYR A 619 32.94 20.95 -30.20
C TYR A 619 31.99 22.14 -30.40
#